data_AF-A0A350P8M9-F1
#
_entry.id   AF-A0A350P8M9-F1
#
_cell.length_a   1.000
_cell.length_b   1.000
_cell.length_c   1.000
_cell.angle_alpha   90.00
_cell.angle_beta   90.00
_cell.angle_gamma   90.00
#
_symmetry.space_group_name_H-M   'P 1'
#
loop_
_entity.id
_entity.type
_entity.pdbx_description
1 polymer ?
#
loop_
_entity_poly.entity_id
_entity_poly.type
_entity_poly.pdbx_seq_one_letter_code
_entity_poly.pdbx_strand_id
1 'polypeptide(L)' 'MSIQRKFTNFHNAIKLSREDDKYRDAREKDESILAALKAAFKEAGYPVIDTFIQGSLRTATTIKHPKNDFDIDRALVIDS' A
#
# COMPACT_ATOMS: atom_id res chain seq x y z
N MET A 1 30.94 15.79 -8.11
CA MET A 1 29.71 14.99 -8.32
C MET A 1 28.68 15.83 -9.04
N SER A 2 28.12 15.36 -10.16
CA SER A 2 27.07 16.10 -10.90
C SER A 2 25.76 16.18 -10.09
N ILE A 3 24.94 17.20 -10.36
CA ILE A 3 23.61 17.36 -9.75
C ILE A 3 22.73 16.13 -10.02
N GLN A 4 22.81 15.57 -11.22
CA GLN A 4 22.08 14.35 -11.58
C GLN A 4 22.44 13.17 -10.67
N ARG A 5 23.73 12.97 -10.38
CA ARG A 5 24.17 11.89 -9.48
C ARG A 5 23.64 12.09 -8.07
N LYS A 6 23.59 13.33 -7.57
CA LYS A 6 23.01 13.65 -6.25
C LYS A 6 21.51 13.32 -6.23
N PHE A 7 20.78 13.72 -7.27
CA PHE A 7 19.35 13.43 -7.40
C PHE A 7 19.07 11.93 -7.43
N THR A 8 19.76 11.17 -8.30
CA THR A 8 19.57 9.71 -8.40
C THR A 8 19.85 9.00 -7.09
N ASN A 9 20.91 9.40 -6.37
CA ASN A 9 21.23 8.81 -5.06
C ASN A 9 20.13 9.08 -4.04
N PHE A 10 19.62 10.32 -3.98
CA PHE A 10 18.53 10.67 -3.07
C PHE A 10 17.25 9.92 -3.42
N HIS A 11 16.84 9.94 -4.68
CA HIS A 11 15.65 9.23 -5.16
C HIS A 11 15.70 7.73 -4.82
N ASN A 12 16.83 7.07 -5.08
CA ASN A 12 16.99 5.64 -4.76
C ASN A 12 16.99 5.35 -3.25
N ALA A 13 17.39 6.32 -2.41
CA ALA A 13 17.38 6.14 -0.97
C ALA A 13 15.98 6.24 -0.36
N ILE A 14 15.07 6.97 -1.02
CA ILE A 14 13.71 7.20 -0.53
C ILE A 14 12.64 6.40 -1.26
N LYS A 15 12.86 5.95 -2.50
CA LYS A 15 11.82 5.21 -3.23
C LYS A 15 11.50 3.90 -2.52
N LEU A 16 10.22 3.52 -2.53
CA LEU A 16 9.75 2.28 -1.93
C LEU A 16 8.60 1.75 -2.79
N SER A 17 8.67 0.47 -3.13
CA SER A 17 7.61 -0.25 -3.83
C SER A 17 6.89 -1.19 -2.88
N ARG A 18 5.64 -1.53 -3.21
CA ARG A 18 4.86 -2.55 -2.48
C ARG A 18 5.59 -3.90 -2.42
N GLU A 19 6.35 -4.22 -3.46
CA GLU A 19 7.02 -5.50 -3.59
C GLU A 19 8.43 -5.53 -2.96
N ASP A 20 8.88 -4.40 -2.40
CA ASP A 20 10.12 -4.37 -1.64
C ASP A 20 9.96 -5.17 -0.33
N ASP A 21 10.97 -5.96 0.04
CA ASP A 21 10.94 -6.80 1.25
C ASP A 21 10.64 -6.01 2.53
N LYS A 22 11.06 -4.74 2.58
CA LYS A 22 10.80 -3.83 3.71
C LYS A 22 9.31 -3.57 3.93
N TYR A 23 8.49 -3.81 2.91
CA TYR A 23 7.05 -3.60 2.89
C TYR A 23 6.26 -4.90 3.12
N ARG A 24 6.94 -6.06 3.18
CA ARG A 24 6.31 -7.38 3.28
C ARG A 24 5.33 -7.46 4.47
N ASP A 25 5.78 -7.08 5.65
CA ASP A 25 4.96 -7.24 6.86
C ASP A 25 3.71 -6.34 6.81
N ALA A 26 3.83 -5.14 6.23
CA ALA A 26 2.69 -4.24 6.00
C ALA A 26 1.72 -4.83 4.96
N ARG A 27 2.25 -5.41 3.88
CA ARG A 27 1.47 -6.12 2.85
C ARG A 27 0.70 -7.30 3.42
N GLU A 28 1.37 -8.16 4.21
CA GLU A 28 0.74 -9.34 4.83
C GLU A 28 -0.37 -8.92 5.80
N LYS A 29 -0.14 -7.85 6.58
CA LYS A 29 -1.16 -7.29 7.46
C LYS A 29 -2.36 -6.75 6.68
N ASP A 30 -2.14 -6.01 5.61
CA ASP A 30 -3.19 -5.49 4.73
C ASP A 30 -4.02 -6.61 4.09
N GLU A 31 -3.38 -7.69 3.61
CA GLU A 31 -4.07 -8.87 3.08
C GLU A 31 -4.91 -9.58 4.16
N SER A 32 -4.38 -9.70 5.38
CA SER A 32 -5.11 -10.27 6.53
C SER A 32 -6.33 -9.43 6.91
N ILE A 33 -6.18 -8.10 6.99
CA ILE A 33 -7.29 -7.17 7.27
C ILE A 33 -8.33 -7.25 6.17
N LEU A 34 -7.92 -7.28 4.90
CA LEU A 34 -8.86 -7.37 3.80
C LEU A 34 -9.69 -8.66 3.87
N ALA A 35 -9.05 -9.81 4.14
CA ALA A 35 -9.75 -11.08 4.27
C ALA A 35 -10.79 -11.04 5.39
N ALA A 36 -10.42 -10.49 6.55
CA ALA A 36 -11.32 -10.33 7.69
C ALA A 36 -12.51 -9.40 7.36
N LEU A 37 -12.26 -8.27 6.69
CA LEU A 37 -13.31 -7.35 6.27
C LEU A 37 -14.26 -8.02 5.27
N LYS A 38 -13.75 -8.69 4.23
CA LYS A 38 -14.60 -9.40 3.26
C LYS A 38 -15.53 -10.42 3.92
N ALA A 39 -15.02 -11.16 4.91
CA ALA A 39 -15.84 -12.10 5.68
C ALA A 39 -16.93 -11.38 6.48
N ALA A 40 -16.56 -10.36 7.26
CA ALA A 40 -17.50 -9.60 8.09
C ALA A 40 -18.59 -8.91 7.26
N PHE A 41 -18.22 -8.30 6.12
CA PHE A 41 -19.16 -7.66 5.21
C PHE A 41 -20.14 -8.67 4.59
N LYS A 42 -19.66 -9.86 4.21
CA LYS A 42 -20.52 -10.95 3.72
C LYS A 42 -21.50 -11.44 4.78
N GLU A 43 -21.04 -11.63 6.02
CA GLU A 43 -21.88 -12.07 7.15
C GLU A 43 -22.94 -11.03 7.49
N ALA A 44 -22.64 -9.74 7.34
CA ALA A 44 -23.57 -8.64 7.53
C ALA A 44 -24.58 -8.46 6.37
N GLY A 45 -24.48 -9.24 5.29
CA GLY A 45 -25.36 -9.13 4.12
C GLY A 45 -24.94 -8.09 3.08
N TYR A 46 -23.72 -7.54 3.18
CA TYR A 46 -23.18 -6.51 2.30
C TYR A 46 -21.90 -7.01 1.60
N PRO A 47 -21.98 -7.96 0.68
CA PRO A 47 -20.78 -8.55 0.08
C PRO A 47 -19.92 -7.50 -0.65
N VAL A 48 -18.62 -7.51 -0.38
CA VAL A 48 -17.63 -6.69 -1.10
C VAL A 48 -17.50 -7.24 -2.53
N ILE A 49 -17.82 -6.41 -3.53
CA ILE A 49 -17.81 -6.78 -4.95
C ILE A 49 -16.48 -6.51 -5.65
N ASP A 50 -15.70 -5.54 -5.17
CA ASP A 50 -14.38 -5.23 -5.71
C ASP A 50 -13.46 -4.62 -4.65
N THR A 51 -12.15 -4.72 -4.90
CA THR A 51 -11.13 -4.10 -4.06
C THR A 51 -9.94 -3.67 -4.90
N PHE A 52 -9.39 -2.49 -4.61
CA PHE A 52 -8.22 -2.01 -5.31
C PHE A 52 -7.34 -1.11 -4.43
N ILE A 53 -6.05 -1.10 -4.73
CA ILE A 53 -5.07 -0.21 -4.09
C ILE A 53 -5.25 1.21 -4.63
N GLN A 54 -5.17 2.18 -3.72
CA GLN A 54 -5.23 3.61 -3.95
C GLN A 54 -3.93 4.29 -3.44
N GLY A 55 -3.95 5.62 -3.40
CA GLY A 55 -2.91 6.44 -2.81
C GLY A 55 -1.53 6.24 -3.42
N SER A 56 -0.51 6.41 -2.58
CA SER A 56 0.88 6.51 -3.04
C SER A 56 1.37 5.25 -3.77
N LEU A 57 0.88 4.08 -3.35
CA LEU A 57 1.19 2.80 -3.99
C LEU A 57 0.56 2.69 -5.37
N ARG A 58 -0.64 3.24 -5.56
CA ARG A 58 -1.31 3.26 -6.87
C ARG A 58 -0.67 4.25 -7.83
N THR A 59 -0.13 5.36 -7.33
CA THR A 59 0.48 6.43 -8.14
C THR A 59 2.00 6.33 -8.25
N ALA A 60 2.62 5.27 -7.70
CA ALA A 60 4.07 5.07 -7.67
C ALA A 60 4.85 6.23 -7.02
N THR A 61 4.28 6.82 -5.97
CA THR A 61 4.87 7.92 -5.20
C THR A 61 5.17 7.53 -3.75
N THR A 62 5.11 6.24 -3.42
CA THR A 62 5.46 5.75 -2.09
C THR A 62 6.93 6.02 -1.79
N ILE A 63 7.16 6.60 -0.61
CA ILE A 63 8.50 6.89 -0.10
C ILE A 63 8.73 6.17 1.22
N LYS A 64 9.97 5.79 1.46
CA LYS A 64 10.45 5.32 2.75
C LYS A 64 10.38 6.49 3.73
N HIS A 65 9.36 6.47 4.57
CA HIS A 65 9.23 7.43 5.65
C HIS A 65 10.34 7.18 6.71
N PRO A 66 10.95 8.23 7.30
CA PRO A 66 12.02 8.07 8.30
C PRO A 66 11.54 7.42 9.60
N LYS A 67 10.23 7.44 9.86
CA LYS A 67 9.58 6.60 10.88
C LYS A 67 9.02 5.37 10.16
N ASN A 68 9.13 4.18 10.77
CA ASN A 68 8.60 2.91 10.23
C ASN A 68 7.06 2.90 10.22
N ASP A 69 6.48 3.81 9.46
CA ASP A 69 5.06 3.99 9.28
C ASP A 69 4.79 3.74 7.80
N PHE A 70 4.31 2.54 7.49
CA PHE A 70 3.97 2.12 6.14
C PHE A 70 2.48 2.31 5.95
N ASP A 71 2.12 3.08 4.92
CA ASP A 71 0.74 3.45 4.64
C ASP A 71 0.23 2.75 3.37
N ILE A 72 -0.87 2.00 3.50
CA ILE A 72 -1.53 1.27 2.41
C ILE A 72 -2.99 1.72 2.33
N ASP A 73 -3.31 2.47 1.28
CA ASP A 73 -4.69 2.82 0.96
C ASP A 73 -5.36 1.70 0.15
N ARG A 74 -6.35 1.04 0.74
CA ARG A 74 -7.14 -0.01 0.07
C ARG A 74 -8.63 0.34 0.08
N ALA A 75 -9.21 0.41 -1.12
CA ALA A 75 -10.65 0.60 -1.30
C ALA A 75 -11.39 -0.75 -1.27
N LEU A 76 -12.58 -0.74 -0.65
CA LEU A 76 -13.57 -1.80 -0.73
C LEU A 76 -14.81 -1.23 -1.41
N VAL A 77 -15.29 -1.91 -2.45
CA VAL A 77 -16.54 -1.56 -3.14
C VAL A 77 -17.63 -2.52 -2.70
N ILE A 78 -18.75 -1.97 -2.27
CA ILE A 78 -19.93 -2.71 -1.82
C ILE A 78 -21.08 -2.26 -2.71
N ASP A 79 -21.85 -3.21 -3.21
CA ASP A 79 -23.04 -2.91 -4.01
C ASP A 79 -24.20 -2.46 -3.08
N SER A 80 -24.99 -1.50 -3.55
CA SER A 80 -26.08 -0.88 -2.78
C SER A 80 -27.37 -1.68 -2.81
#